data_AF-A0A433DAQ6-F1
#
_entry.id   AF-A0A433DAQ6-F1
#
_cell.length_a   1.000
_cell.length_b   1.000
_cell.length_c   1.000
_cell.angle_alpha   90.00
_cell.angle_beta   90.00
_cell.angle_gamma   90.00
#
_symmetry.space_group_name_H-M   'P 1'
#
loop_
_entity.id
_entity.type
_entity.pdbx_description
1 polymer ?
#
loop_
_entity_poly.entity_id
_entity_poly.type
_entity_poly.pdbx_seq_one_letter_code
_entity_poly.pdbx_strand_id
1 'polypeptide(L)'
;MIHEIPNDDQLRKLRTSNLQDLLRERRVSHNGLKKKDIIKKLIAVRESEEMANPKSTLWLRLEGQPSPTKLKFRNSDMDSEDPDLANLAELLCKKNNHLKTLNVVPAYLQFLGDYDGADNDERNPDGTLRLDIFVRALRTSAKSPLVVRHPLSDDRIVVNLKLVKSSREITLSHTTGTWHMLLDEATSVYPILLSDRSNIYFVDPGDKKKTIAKEFDFNKLLEKTANDEGSRVVNFIVRIKGLLILNFANKLQHCHEAHH
;
A
#
# COMPACT_ATOMS: atom_id res chain seq x y z
N MET A 1 -38.43 10.99 17.15
CA MET A 1 -38.45 11.98 16.06
C MET A 1 -37.16 11.84 15.30
N ILE A 2 -37.19 11.19 14.14
CA ILE A 2 -36.01 11.03 13.28
C ILE A 2 -35.88 12.35 12.52
N HIS A 3 -34.79 13.09 12.75
CA HIS A 3 -34.43 14.22 11.90
C HIS A 3 -33.92 13.63 10.57
N GLU A 4 -34.70 13.78 9.51
CA GLU A 4 -34.27 13.41 8.16
C GLU A 4 -33.08 14.27 7.74
N ILE A 5 -31.96 13.61 7.45
CA ILE A 5 -30.78 14.23 6.88
C ILE A 5 -31.13 14.62 5.43
N PRO A 6 -30.97 15.89 5.02
CA PRO A 6 -31.32 16.31 3.67
C PRO A 6 -30.48 15.55 2.63
N ASN A 7 -31.17 14.87 1.72
CA ASN A 7 -30.60 14.23 0.53
C ASN A 7 -29.78 15.26 -0.28
N ASP A 8 -28.71 14.79 -0.91
CA ASP A 8 -27.79 15.52 -1.78
C ASP A 8 -28.47 16.40 -2.85
N ASP A 9 -29.66 16.00 -3.30
CA ASP A 9 -30.50 16.75 -4.25
C ASP A 9 -31.20 17.95 -3.60
N GLN A 10 -31.52 17.87 -2.29
CA GLN A 10 -31.98 19.01 -1.50
C GLN A 10 -30.83 19.96 -1.16
N LEU A 11 -29.63 19.44 -0.87
CA LEU A 11 -28.43 20.25 -0.67
C LEU A 11 -28.05 20.99 -1.97
N ARG A 12 -28.18 20.35 -3.14
CA ARG A 12 -28.01 21.01 -4.45
C ARG A 12 -29.07 22.09 -4.72
N LYS A 13 -30.34 21.86 -4.37
CA LYS A 13 -31.42 22.86 -4.50
C LYS A 13 -31.24 24.06 -3.56
N LEU A 14 -30.78 23.84 -2.33
CA LEU A 14 -30.39 24.92 -1.41
C LEU A 14 -29.17 25.70 -1.92
N ARG A 15 -28.17 25.00 -2.50
CA ARG A 15 -27.01 25.62 -3.15
C ARG A 15 -27.41 26.51 -4.33
N THR A 16 -28.31 26.06 -5.21
CA THR A 16 -28.76 26.85 -6.36
C THR A 16 -29.69 27.99 -5.94
N SER A 17 -30.55 27.81 -4.92
CA SER A 17 -31.38 28.89 -4.38
C SER A 17 -30.53 30.01 -3.79
N ASN A 18 -29.57 29.70 -2.92
CA ASN A 18 -28.71 30.70 -2.28
C ASN A 18 -27.82 31.45 -3.29
N LEU A 19 -27.33 30.75 -4.33
CA LEU A 19 -26.56 31.38 -5.40
C LEU A 19 -27.46 32.28 -6.29
N GLN A 20 -28.71 31.86 -6.55
CA GLN A 20 -29.67 32.65 -7.32
C GLN A 20 -30.16 33.88 -6.55
N ASP A 21 -30.32 33.79 -5.23
CA ASP A 21 -30.70 34.92 -4.38
C ASP A 21 -29.56 35.95 -4.30
N LEU A 22 -28.30 35.50 -4.17
CA LEU A 22 -27.11 36.37 -4.26
C LEU A 22 -26.94 37.02 -5.65
N LEU A 23 -27.29 36.30 -6.72
CA LEU A 23 -27.29 36.84 -8.09
C LEU A 23 -28.48 37.80 -8.35
N ARG A 24 -29.63 37.60 -7.68
CA ARG A 24 -30.76 38.53 -7.66
C ARG A 24 -30.42 39.83 -6.95
N GLU A 25 -29.75 39.77 -5.79
CA GLU A 25 -29.26 40.96 -5.07
C GLU A 25 -28.27 41.78 -5.92
N ARG A 26 -27.53 41.12 -6.82
CA ARG A 26 -26.59 41.76 -7.76
C ARG A 26 -27.28 42.63 -8.82
N ARG A 27 -28.54 42.34 -9.20
CA ARG A 27 -29.29 43.11 -10.22
C ARG A 27 -29.99 44.35 -9.67
N VAL A 28 -30.10 44.51 -8.36
CA VAL A 28 -30.95 45.57 -7.75
C VAL A 28 -30.14 46.75 -7.16
N SER A 29 -28.80 46.70 -7.10
CA SER A 29 -28.07 47.75 -6.37
C SER A 29 -27.16 48.63 -7.24
N HIS A 30 -27.59 49.87 -7.45
CA HIS A 30 -26.68 51.02 -7.48
C HIS A 30 -26.00 51.17 -6.10
N ASN A 31 -24.81 51.78 -6.08
CA ASN A 31 -23.96 52.14 -4.94
C ASN A 31 -22.94 51.11 -4.44
N GLY A 32 -21.65 51.48 -4.57
CA GLY A 32 -20.45 50.70 -4.28
C GLY A 32 -20.19 50.34 -2.81
N LEU A 33 -21.07 50.72 -1.86
CA LEU A 33 -20.97 50.32 -0.45
C LEU A 33 -21.32 48.83 -0.25
N LYS A 34 -22.37 48.32 -0.92
CA LYS A 34 -22.82 46.92 -0.80
C LYS A 34 -21.86 45.91 -1.43
N LYS A 35 -21.03 46.32 -2.39
CA LYS A 35 -20.04 45.43 -3.03
C LYS A 35 -18.97 44.96 -2.05
N LYS A 36 -18.55 45.83 -1.11
CA LYS A 36 -17.58 45.46 -0.06
C LYS A 36 -18.18 44.48 0.95
N ASP A 37 -19.44 44.63 1.31
CA ASP A 37 -20.12 43.72 2.24
C ASP A 37 -20.39 42.35 1.63
N ILE A 38 -20.73 42.29 0.33
CA ILE A 38 -20.85 41.03 -0.41
C ILE A 38 -19.49 40.33 -0.51
N ILE A 39 -18.41 41.07 -0.81
CA ILE A 39 -17.05 40.51 -0.85
C ILE A 39 -16.65 39.98 0.54
N LYS A 40 -16.93 40.72 1.62
CA LYS A 40 -16.69 40.26 3.00
C LYS A 40 -17.47 39.00 3.33
N LYS A 41 -18.75 38.92 2.94
CA LYS A 41 -19.56 37.70 3.13
C LYS A 41 -19.02 36.52 2.33
N LEU A 42 -18.58 36.72 1.09
CA LEU A 42 -17.96 35.67 0.28
C LEU A 42 -16.62 35.19 0.86
N ILE A 43 -15.82 36.10 1.41
CA ILE A 43 -14.58 35.75 2.12
C ILE A 43 -14.91 34.96 3.39
N ALA A 44 -15.88 35.40 4.19
CA ALA A 44 -16.28 34.69 5.41
C ALA A 44 -16.88 33.30 5.14
N VAL A 45 -17.64 33.12 4.05
CA VAL A 45 -18.12 31.79 3.62
C VAL A 45 -16.95 30.91 3.17
N ARG A 46 -16.01 31.46 2.41
CA ARG A 46 -14.82 30.71 1.98
C ARG A 46 -13.93 30.32 3.16
N GLU A 47 -13.76 31.23 4.14
CA GLU A 47 -13.01 30.99 5.36
C GLU A 47 -13.73 29.97 6.26
N SER A 48 -15.07 30.00 6.35
CA SER A 48 -15.82 28.98 7.09
C SER A 48 -15.80 27.62 6.38
N GLU A 49 -15.83 27.57 5.05
CA GLU A 49 -15.63 26.36 4.24
C GLU A 49 -14.21 25.78 4.38
N GLU A 50 -13.19 26.65 4.47
CA GLU A 50 -11.78 26.24 4.64
C GLU A 50 -11.49 25.78 6.08
N MET A 51 -12.16 26.37 7.08
CA MET A 51 -12.14 25.92 8.48
C MET A 51 -12.94 24.62 8.69
N ALA A 52 -13.97 24.37 7.89
CA ALA A 52 -14.79 23.15 7.96
C ALA A 52 -14.14 21.93 7.27
N ASN A 53 -13.13 22.12 6.42
CA ASN A 53 -12.50 21.04 5.66
C ASN A 53 -10.96 21.21 5.56
N PRO A 54 -10.24 20.95 6.67
CA PRO A 54 -8.80 21.14 6.72
C PRO A 54 -8.09 20.24 5.70
N LYS A 55 -7.11 20.82 5.00
CA LYS A 55 -6.29 20.10 4.04
C LYS A 55 -5.27 19.23 4.77
N SER A 56 -5.56 17.94 4.84
CA SER A 56 -4.68 16.94 5.43
C SER A 56 -3.51 16.59 4.50
N THR A 57 -2.39 16.18 5.10
CA THR A 57 -1.19 15.75 4.36
C THR A 57 -0.63 14.46 4.95
N LEU A 58 -0.37 13.48 4.09
CA LEU A 58 0.33 12.24 4.43
C LEU A 58 1.61 12.11 3.63
N TRP A 59 2.64 11.51 4.23
CA TRP A 59 3.80 11.01 3.52
C TRP A 59 3.55 9.57 3.11
N LEU A 60 3.62 9.30 1.82
CA LEU A 60 3.42 7.99 1.22
C LEU A 60 4.64 7.60 0.40
N ARG A 61 4.91 6.30 0.31
CA ARG A 61 5.90 5.75 -0.62
C ARG A 61 5.28 4.53 -1.29
N LEU A 62 5.12 4.56 -2.62
CA LEU A 62 4.86 3.31 -3.34
C LEU A 62 6.08 2.41 -3.15
N GLU A 63 5.87 1.16 -2.76
CA GLU A 63 6.95 0.21 -2.55
C GLU A 63 7.77 0.05 -3.85
N GLY A 64 9.11 -0.03 -3.72
CA GLY A 64 10.04 0.02 -4.85
C GLY A 64 10.40 1.44 -5.33
N GLN A 65 9.69 2.50 -4.92
CA GLN A 65 10.10 3.87 -5.22
C GLN A 65 11.20 4.37 -4.27
N PRO A 66 12.18 5.15 -4.78
CA PRO A 66 13.34 5.56 -4.00
C PRO A 66 13.02 6.61 -2.93
N SER A 67 11.90 7.33 -3.02
CA SER A 67 11.61 8.45 -2.14
C SER A 67 10.12 8.61 -1.86
N PRO A 68 9.74 9.00 -0.62
CA PRO A 68 8.36 9.27 -0.28
C PRO A 68 7.88 10.61 -0.86
N THR A 69 6.58 10.70 -1.11
CA THR A 69 5.88 11.86 -1.65
C THR A 69 4.78 12.31 -0.69
N LYS A 70 4.50 13.61 -0.66
CA LYS A 70 3.35 14.15 0.08
C LYS A 70 2.06 14.00 -0.73
N LEU A 71 1.10 13.26 -0.21
CA LEU A 71 -0.28 13.33 -0.67
C LEU A 71 -1.02 14.40 0.13
N LYS A 72 -1.60 15.36 -0.58
CA LYS A 72 -2.50 16.37 -0.01
C LYS A 72 -3.93 16.00 -0.39
N PHE A 73 -4.81 15.97 0.59
CA PHE A 73 -6.21 15.61 0.39
C PHE A 73 -7.13 16.36 1.34
N ARG A 74 -8.41 16.30 1.04
CA ARG A 74 -9.53 16.69 1.90
C ARG A 74 -10.35 15.47 2.23
N ASN A 75 -11.09 15.48 3.33
CA ASN A 75 -11.99 14.38 3.68
C ASN A 75 -13.07 14.20 2.58
N SER A 76 -13.52 15.31 2.00
CA SER A 76 -14.41 15.32 0.83
C SER A 76 -13.82 14.69 -0.44
N ASP A 77 -12.49 14.50 -0.55
CA ASP A 77 -11.91 13.77 -1.69
C ASP A 77 -12.14 12.25 -1.58
N MET A 78 -12.53 11.78 -0.40
CA MET A 78 -12.71 10.38 -0.02
C MET A 78 -14.18 10.05 0.32
N ASP A 79 -15.09 10.99 0.09
CA ASP A 79 -16.53 10.86 0.35
C ASP A 79 -16.89 10.35 1.77
N SER A 80 -16.04 10.68 2.75
CA SER A 80 -16.19 10.28 4.16
C SER A 80 -15.80 11.44 5.09
N GLU A 81 -16.55 11.65 6.16
CA GLU A 81 -16.20 12.63 7.21
C GLU A 81 -14.94 12.20 7.98
N ASP A 82 -14.70 10.89 8.05
CA ASP A 82 -13.61 10.28 8.79
C ASP A 82 -13.01 9.12 8.00
N PRO A 83 -12.11 9.42 7.04
CA PRO A 83 -11.66 8.43 6.09
C PRO A 83 -10.74 7.39 6.73
N ASP A 84 -10.86 6.15 6.26
CA ASP A 84 -9.98 5.03 6.58
C ASP A 84 -9.02 4.69 5.43
N LEU A 85 -8.21 3.64 5.61
CA LEU A 85 -7.28 3.17 4.61
C LEU A 85 -7.97 2.60 3.36
N ALA A 86 -9.19 2.07 3.46
CA ALA A 86 -9.98 1.68 2.28
C ALA A 86 -10.35 2.90 1.43
N ASN A 87 -10.82 3.98 2.07
CA ASN A 87 -11.09 5.24 1.36
C ASN A 87 -9.81 5.84 0.75
N LEU A 88 -8.68 5.74 1.46
CA LEU A 88 -7.39 6.16 0.93
C LEU A 88 -6.98 5.34 -0.30
N ALA A 89 -7.20 4.03 -0.30
CA ALA A 89 -6.89 3.16 -1.45
C ALA A 89 -7.63 3.62 -2.71
N GLU A 90 -8.92 3.91 -2.59
CA GLU A 90 -9.71 4.46 -3.70
C GLU A 90 -9.14 5.77 -4.21
N LEU A 91 -8.80 6.69 -3.28
CA LEU A 91 -8.22 7.98 -3.66
C LEU A 91 -6.90 7.80 -4.41
N LEU A 92 -6.05 6.87 -3.96
CA LEU A 92 -4.77 6.58 -4.58
C LEU A 92 -4.93 6.05 -6.01
N CYS A 93 -5.81 5.07 -6.23
CA CYS A 93 -6.11 4.59 -7.58
C CYS A 93 -6.74 5.71 -8.46
N LYS A 94 -7.51 6.64 -7.87
CA LYS A 94 -8.11 7.79 -8.58
C LYS A 94 -7.13 8.94 -8.84
N LYS A 95 -6.04 9.11 -8.10
CA LYS A 95 -5.12 10.27 -8.22
C LYS A 95 -3.71 9.92 -8.69
N ASN A 96 -3.22 8.71 -8.43
CA ASN A 96 -1.86 8.31 -8.79
C ASN A 96 -1.80 7.76 -10.22
N ASN A 97 -1.08 8.45 -11.11
CA ASN A 97 -0.97 8.03 -12.51
C ASN A 97 -0.35 6.65 -12.70
N HIS A 98 0.62 6.27 -11.85
CA HIS A 98 1.24 4.94 -11.95
C HIS A 98 0.24 3.82 -11.65
N LEU A 99 -0.52 3.94 -10.56
CA LEU A 99 -1.55 2.97 -10.18
C LEU A 99 -2.69 2.91 -11.21
N LYS A 100 -3.04 4.05 -11.82
CA LYS A 100 -4.00 4.10 -12.93
C LYS A 100 -3.52 3.36 -14.16
N THR A 101 -2.25 3.56 -14.56
CA THR A 101 -1.67 2.87 -15.73
C THR A 101 -1.64 1.37 -15.53
N LEU A 102 -1.45 0.91 -14.29
CA LEU A 102 -1.52 -0.50 -13.92
C LEU A 102 -2.95 -1.03 -13.71
N ASN A 103 -3.97 -0.17 -13.83
CA ASN A 103 -5.38 -0.52 -13.59
C ASN A 103 -5.62 -1.22 -12.24
N VAL A 104 -4.94 -0.75 -11.18
CA VAL A 104 -4.99 -1.39 -9.86
C VAL A 104 -6.36 -1.24 -9.23
N VAL A 105 -6.95 -2.36 -8.81
CA VAL A 105 -8.17 -2.38 -8.00
C VAL A 105 -7.81 -1.93 -6.57
N PRO A 106 -8.53 -0.97 -5.96
CA PRO A 106 -8.22 -0.46 -4.62
C PRO A 106 -8.08 -1.55 -3.54
N ALA A 107 -8.90 -2.60 -3.61
CA ALA A 107 -8.88 -3.72 -2.67
C ALA A 107 -7.58 -4.55 -2.69
N TYR A 108 -6.74 -4.39 -3.72
CA TYR A 108 -5.45 -5.07 -3.83
C TYR A 108 -4.26 -4.21 -3.36
N LEU A 109 -4.51 -2.98 -2.90
CA LEU A 109 -3.48 -2.20 -2.24
C LEU A 109 -3.26 -2.70 -0.82
N GLN A 110 -2.00 -2.90 -0.46
CA GLN A 110 -1.58 -3.21 0.90
C GLN A 110 -0.83 -2.00 1.47
N PHE A 111 -1.16 -1.63 2.70
CA PHE A 111 -0.52 -0.54 3.41
C PHE A 111 0.41 -1.12 4.47
N LEU A 112 1.66 -0.65 4.52
CA LEU A 112 2.65 -1.11 5.49
C LEU A 112 3.22 0.07 6.25
N GLY A 113 3.48 -0.15 7.54
CA GLY A 113 4.20 0.78 8.39
C GLY A 113 4.04 0.45 9.87
N ASP A 114 4.93 1.04 10.65
CA ASP A 114 4.94 0.91 12.10
C ASP A 114 4.50 2.25 12.69
N TYR A 115 3.24 2.29 13.15
CA TYR A 115 2.62 3.49 13.69
C TYR A 115 2.07 3.20 15.07
N ASP A 116 2.63 3.86 16.08
CA ASP A 116 2.10 3.84 17.45
C ASP A 116 0.60 4.21 17.43
N GLY A 117 -0.25 3.25 17.77
CA GLY A 117 -1.71 3.41 17.83
C GLY A 117 -2.48 2.89 16.60
N ALA A 118 -1.80 2.40 15.56
CA ALA A 118 -2.42 1.41 14.70
C ALA A 118 -2.41 0.09 15.49
N ASP A 119 -3.57 -0.54 15.67
CA ASP A 119 -3.64 -1.93 16.11
C ASP A 119 -2.98 -2.79 15.01
N ASN A 120 -1.65 -2.81 14.98
CA ASN A 120 -0.87 -3.83 14.32
C ASN A 120 -1.16 -5.09 15.10
N ASP A 121 -2.29 -5.71 14.76
CA ASP A 121 -2.67 -7.01 15.25
C ASP A 121 -1.45 -7.90 15.00
N GLU A 122 -0.90 -8.51 16.06
CA GLU A 122 0.22 -9.46 15.99
C GLU A 122 -0.04 -10.60 14.98
N ARG A 123 -1.28 -10.69 14.48
CA ARG A 123 -1.80 -11.61 13.46
C ARG A 123 -1.38 -11.32 12.02
N ASN A 124 -0.85 -10.13 11.67
CA ASN A 124 -0.34 -9.88 10.31
C ASN A 124 1.20 -9.98 10.30
N PRO A 125 1.77 -11.17 10.05
CA PRO A 125 3.21 -11.40 10.12
C PRO A 125 4.02 -10.62 9.08
N ASP A 126 3.36 -10.10 8.04
CA ASP A 126 3.99 -9.29 6.98
C ASP A 126 3.99 -7.78 7.27
N GLY A 127 3.41 -7.35 8.40
CA GLY A 127 3.31 -5.94 8.78
C GLY A 127 2.28 -5.13 7.97
N THR A 128 1.33 -5.80 7.32
CA THR A 128 0.24 -5.14 6.60
C THR A 128 -0.80 -4.57 7.58
N LEU A 129 -1.13 -3.29 7.40
CA LEU A 129 -2.15 -2.57 8.14
C LEU A 129 -3.55 -2.99 7.70
N ARG A 130 -4.49 -3.05 8.65
CA ARG A 130 -5.91 -3.26 8.35
C ARG A 130 -6.52 -2.05 7.64
N LEU A 131 -7.40 -2.31 6.68
CA LEU A 131 -8.01 -1.25 5.86
C LEU A 131 -8.99 -0.32 6.62
N ASP A 132 -9.49 -0.75 7.77
CA ASP A 132 -10.42 0.02 8.61
C ASP A 132 -9.71 1.00 9.56
N ILE A 133 -8.37 1.06 9.52
CA ILE A 133 -7.61 2.05 10.28
C ILE A 133 -7.89 3.45 9.73
N PHE A 134 -8.34 4.35 10.61
CA PHE A 134 -8.59 5.74 10.24
C PHE A 134 -7.31 6.47 9.84
N VAL A 135 -7.39 7.23 8.76
CA VAL A 135 -6.26 8.00 8.21
C VAL A 135 -5.69 8.98 9.23
N ARG A 136 -6.54 9.58 10.08
CA ARG A 136 -6.12 10.51 11.15
C ARG A 136 -5.23 9.86 12.23
N ALA A 137 -5.28 8.53 12.37
CA ALA A 137 -4.43 7.82 13.33
C ALA A 137 -2.99 7.66 12.81
N LEU A 138 -2.77 7.83 11.50
CA LEU A 138 -1.47 7.60 10.86
C LEU A 138 -0.52 8.78 11.08
N ARG A 139 0.61 8.51 11.75
CA ARG A 139 1.69 9.49 11.97
C ARG A 139 2.82 9.30 10.96
N THR A 140 2.65 9.84 9.76
CA THR A 140 3.61 9.68 8.66
C THR A 140 4.61 10.84 8.56
N SER A 141 5.85 10.54 8.17
CA SER A 141 6.89 11.54 7.90
C SER A 141 7.73 11.15 6.68
N ALA A 142 8.61 12.06 6.22
CA ALA A 142 9.56 11.73 5.16
C ALA A 142 10.52 10.58 5.54
N LYS A 143 10.76 10.37 6.84
CA LYS A 143 11.64 9.31 7.34
C LYS A 143 10.90 8.01 7.62
N SER A 144 9.61 8.10 7.96
CA SER A 144 8.70 6.97 8.17
C SER A 144 7.40 7.19 7.39
N PRO A 145 7.40 6.96 6.07
CA PRO A 145 6.24 7.14 5.22
C PRO A 145 5.33 5.91 5.26
N LEU A 146 4.04 6.10 4.95
CA LEU A 146 3.14 4.98 4.70
C LEU A 146 3.51 4.30 3.39
N VAL A 147 3.95 3.05 3.49
CA VAL A 147 4.35 2.27 2.34
C VAL A 147 3.10 1.67 1.70
N VAL A 148 2.98 1.80 0.39
CA VAL A 148 1.86 1.25 -0.38
C VAL A 148 2.42 0.21 -1.33
N ARG A 149 2.12 -1.05 -1.05
CA ARG A 149 2.39 -2.19 -1.92
C ARG A 149 1.21 -2.38 -2.87
N HIS A 150 1.52 -2.70 -4.13
CA HIS A 150 0.51 -2.86 -5.16
C HIS A 150 0.84 -4.04 -6.10
N PRO A 151 -0.17 -4.64 -6.75
CA PRO A 151 0.07 -5.64 -7.78
C PRO A 151 0.82 -5.05 -8.97
N LEU A 152 1.63 -5.89 -9.60
CA LEU A 152 2.32 -5.62 -10.88
C LEU A 152 1.63 -6.35 -12.02
N SER A 153 1.02 -7.51 -11.75
CA SER A 153 0.05 -8.18 -12.62
C SER A 153 -0.85 -9.10 -11.78
N ASP A 154 -1.87 -9.70 -12.41
CA ASP A 154 -2.71 -10.73 -11.80
C ASP A 154 -2.03 -12.11 -11.78
N ASP A 155 -0.77 -12.18 -12.24
CA ASP A 155 -0.02 -13.42 -12.31
C ASP A 155 0.30 -13.95 -10.91
N ARG A 156 0.25 -15.28 -10.79
CA ARG A 156 0.81 -16.00 -9.65
C ARG A 156 2.25 -16.38 -9.95
N ILE A 157 3.07 -16.39 -8.92
CA ILE A 157 4.45 -16.83 -9.00
C ILE A 157 4.56 -18.11 -8.18
N VAL A 158 4.71 -19.23 -8.87
CA VAL A 158 4.91 -20.54 -8.24
C VAL A 158 6.40 -20.74 -8.09
N VAL A 159 6.86 -20.90 -6.86
CA VAL A 159 8.28 -21.04 -6.54
C VAL A 159 8.54 -22.42 -5.94
N ASN A 160 9.29 -23.22 -6.68
CA ASN A 160 9.80 -24.49 -6.19
C ASN A 160 11.13 -24.26 -5.47
N LEU A 161 11.07 -24.24 -4.14
CA LEU A 161 12.22 -24.05 -3.26
C LEU A 161 12.84 -25.39 -2.87
N LYS A 162 14.15 -25.52 -3.08
CA LYS A 162 14.94 -26.65 -2.60
C LYS A 162 16.01 -26.21 -1.63
N LEU A 163 15.95 -26.74 -0.40
CA LEU A 163 17.03 -26.60 0.59
C LEU A 163 17.60 -27.99 0.91
N VAL A 164 18.86 -28.21 0.51
CA VAL A 164 19.56 -29.50 0.67
C VAL A 164 18.77 -30.65 0.00
N LYS A 165 18.06 -31.47 0.77
CA LYS A 165 17.22 -32.59 0.32
C LYS A 165 15.72 -32.33 0.44
N SER A 166 15.33 -31.22 1.07
CA SER A 166 13.92 -30.83 1.23
C SER A 166 13.50 -29.93 0.07
N SER A 167 12.32 -30.21 -0.48
CA SER A 167 11.69 -29.39 -1.51
C SER A 167 10.33 -28.94 -1.01
N ARG A 168 9.98 -27.69 -1.29
CA ARG A 168 8.70 -27.06 -0.95
C ARG A 168 8.26 -26.20 -2.12
N GLU A 169 6.99 -26.24 -2.44
CA GLU A 169 6.37 -25.29 -3.37
C GLU A 169 5.68 -24.20 -2.54
N ILE A 170 5.86 -22.95 -2.95
CA ILE A 170 5.12 -21.81 -2.43
C ILE A 170 4.51 -21.04 -3.59
N THR A 171 3.38 -20.37 -3.35
CA THR A 171 2.72 -19.52 -4.35
C THR A 171 2.68 -18.09 -3.82
N LEU A 172 3.13 -17.14 -4.63
CA LEU A 172 3.20 -15.72 -4.30
C LEU A 172 2.36 -14.91 -5.30
N SER A 173 1.76 -13.83 -4.85
CA SER A 173 1.15 -12.83 -5.74
C SER A 173 2.23 -11.96 -6.40
N HIS A 174 2.07 -11.61 -7.67
CA HIS A 174 3.01 -10.72 -8.36
C HIS A 174 2.77 -9.25 -7.99
N THR A 175 3.45 -8.81 -6.92
CA THR A 175 3.38 -7.45 -6.37
C THR A 175 4.77 -6.81 -6.26
N THR A 176 4.82 -5.52 -5.93
CA THR A 176 6.06 -4.83 -5.52
C THR A 176 6.74 -5.44 -4.30
N GLY A 177 6.02 -6.27 -3.53
CA GLY A 177 6.52 -6.94 -2.34
C GLY A 177 7.01 -8.37 -2.55
N THR A 178 6.86 -8.91 -3.77
CA THR A 178 7.05 -10.35 -4.03
C THR A 178 8.40 -10.88 -3.52
N TRP A 179 9.47 -10.11 -3.67
CA TRP A 179 10.79 -10.49 -3.16
C TRP A 179 10.82 -10.66 -1.65
N HIS A 180 10.19 -9.74 -0.91
CA HIS A 180 10.11 -9.82 0.55
C HIS A 180 9.25 -11.01 0.97
N MET A 181 8.10 -11.21 0.32
CA MET A 181 7.22 -12.36 0.54
C MET A 181 7.95 -13.69 0.28
N LEU A 182 8.78 -13.77 -0.76
CA LEU A 182 9.62 -14.95 -1.02
C LEU A 182 10.58 -15.24 0.14
N LEU A 183 11.21 -14.21 0.70
CA LEU A 183 12.11 -14.38 1.85
C LEU A 183 11.33 -14.81 3.10
N ASP A 184 10.18 -14.19 3.37
CA ASP A 184 9.31 -14.54 4.51
C ASP A 184 8.84 -15.99 4.41
N GLU A 185 8.25 -16.38 3.28
CA GLU A 185 7.78 -17.75 3.03
C GLU A 185 8.92 -18.77 3.07
N ALA A 186 10.08 -18.45 2.50
CA ALA A 186 11.25 -19.33 2.57
C ALA A 186 11.70 -19.56 4.03
N THR A 187 11.70 -18.53 4.87
CA THR A 187 12.04 -18.66 6.30
C THR A 187 10.97 -19.38 7.11
N SER A 188 9.70 -19.23 6.72
CA SER A 188 8.57 -19.96 7.33
C SER A 188 8.67 -21.47 7.06
N VAL A 189 8.89 -21.86 5.81
CA VAL A 189 8.96 -23.29 5.44
C VAL A 189 10.29 -23.95 5.81
N TYR A 190 11.36 -23.15 5.99
CA TYR A 190 12.66 -23.60 6.46
C TYR A 190 13.13 -22.77 7.67
N PRO A 191 12.69 -23.12 8.90
CA PRO A 191 13.02 -22.35 10.11
C PRO A 191 14.52 -22.17 10.36
N ILE A 192 15.37 -23.08 9.87
CA ILE A 192 16.84 -22.96 9.92
C ILE A 192 17.37 -21.67 9.26
N LEU A 193 16.60 -21.06 8.37
CA LEU A 193 16.94 -19.83 7.67
C LEU A 193 16.66 -18.57 8.52
N LEU A 194 15.87 -18.66 9.59
CA LEU A 194 15.45 -17.51 10.40
C LEU A 194 16.64 -16.72 10.95
N SER A 195 17.67 -17.40 11.47
CA SER A 195 18.85 -16.78 12.05
C SER A 195 19.74 -16.05 11.03
N ASP A 196 19.55 -16.32 9.73
CA ASP A 196 20.47 -15.95 8.66
C ASP A 196 19.75 -15.23 7.51
N ARG A 197 18.58 -14.64 7.78
CA ARG A 197 17.70 -14.05 6.75
C ARG A 197 18.41 -13.08 5.80
N SER A 198 19.29 -12.23 6.30
CA SER A 198 20.05 -11.26 5.51
C SER A 198 21.11 -11.89 4.59
N ASN A 199 21.43 -13.17 4.80
CA ASN A 199 22.43 -13.92 4.06
C ASN A 199 21.80 -14.91 3.07
N ILE A 200 20.47 -14.97 2.98
CA ILE A 200 19.75 -15.84 2.06
C ILE A 200 19.97 -15.35 0.62
N TYR A 201 20.25 -16.30 -0.27
CA TYR A 201 20.19 -16.08 -1.71
C TYR A 201 19.69 -17.33 -2.41
N PHE A 202 19.20 -17.14 -3.63
CA PHE A 202 18.67 -18.21 -4.47
C PHE A 202 19.58 -18.44 -5.67
N VAL A 203 19.61 -19.67 -6.14
CA VAL A 203 20.31 -20.05 -7.37
C VAL A 203 19.39 -20.86 -8.25
N ASP A 204 19.46 -20.61 -9.56
CA ASP A 204 18.76 -21.41 -10.56
C ASP A 204 19.37 -22.82 -10.60
N PRO A 205 18.56 -23.89 -10.53
CA PRO A 205 19.07 -25.26 -10.60
C PRO A 205 19.70 -25.60 -11.96
N GLY A 206 19.24 -24.99 -13.05
CA GLY A 206 19.76 -25.16 -14.41
C GLY A 206 21.01 -24.32 -14.68
N ASP A 207 21.12 -23.16 -14.04
CA ASP A 207 22.31 -22.30 -14.09
C ASP A 207 22.78 -21.90 -12.68
N LYS A 208 23.61 -22.76 -12.08
CA LYS A 208 24.15 -22.56 -10.73
C LYS A 208 25.06 -21.32 -10.59
N LYS A 209 25.43 -20.65 -11.68
CA LYS A 209 26.17 -19.38 -11.64
C LYS A 209 25.23 -18.19 -11.48
N LYS A 210 23.97 -18.34 -11.90
CA LYS A 210 22.94 -17.29 -11.79
C LYS A 210 22.44 -17.19 -10.35
N THR A 211 23.04 -16.25 -9.63
CA THR A 211 22.68 -15.94 -8.25
C THR A 211 21.61 -14.85 -8.21
N ILE A 212 20.60 -15.04 -7.37
CA ILE A 212 19.49 -14.12 -7.15
C ILE A 212 19.52 -13.75 -5.67
N ALA A 213 20.17 -12.63 -5.36
CA ALA A 213 20.42 -12.19 -3.97
C ALA A 213 19.66 -10.91 -3.60
N LYS A 214 18.98 -10.29 -4.57
CA LYS A 214 18.24 -9.03 -4.38
C LYS A 214 17.04 -8.98 -5.32
N GLU A 215 16.07 -8.18 -4.94
CA GLU A 215 14.83 -7.92 -5.66
C GLU A 215 15.05 -7.62 -7.15
N PHE A 216 16.06 -6.80 -7.48
CA PHE A 216 16.37 -6.44 -8.87
C PHE A 216 16.67 -7.67 -9.75
N ASP A 217 17.43 -8.63 -9.24
CA ASP A 217 17.81 -9.83 -10.01
C ASP A 217 16.60 -10.77 -10.15
N PHE A 218 15.74 -10.81 -9.12
CA PHE A 218 14.50 -11.57 -9.11
C PHE A 218 13.48 -11.01 -10.12
N ASN A 219 13.27 -9.69 -10.14
CA ASN A 219 12.35 -9.05 -11.09
C ASN A 219 12.83 -9.28 -12.55
N LYS A 220 14.14 -9.17 -12.80
CA LYS A 220 14.74 -9.50 -14.12
C LYS A 220 14.57 -10.96 -14.52
N LEU A 221 14.52 -11.87 -13.55
CA LEU A 221 14.20 -13.27 -13.84
C LEU A 221 12.74 -13.40 -14.24
N LEU A 222 11.81 -12.85 -13.44
CA LEU A 222 10.37 -12.95 -13.69
C LEU A 222 9.95 -12.36 -15.04
N GLU A 223 10.56 -11.25 -15.47
CA GLU A 223 10.35 -10.66 -16.80
C GLU A 223 10.65 -11.64 -17.94
N LYS A 224 11.60 -12.56 -17.75
CA LYS A 224 12.04 -13.54 -18.75
C LYS A 224 11.33 -14.89 -18.59
N THR A 225 10.74 -15.16 -17.45
CA THR A 225 10.00 -16.38 -17.19
C THR A 225 8.68 -16.34 -17.96
N ALA A 226 8.40 -17.39 -18.73
CA ALA A 226 7.14 -17.52 -19.44
C ALA A 226 5.97 -17.50 -18.45
N ASN A 227 4.89 -16.83 -18.85
CA ASN A 227 3.61 -16.93 -18.16
C ASN A 227 2.79 -18.02 -18.85
N ASP A 228 2.44 -19.04 -18.09
CA ASP A 228 1.56 -20.13 -18.50
C ASP A 228 0.26 -20.03 -17.69
N GLU A 229 -0.84 -19.73 -18.38
CA GLU A 229 -2.19 -19.60 -17.78
C GLU A 229 -2.27 -18.73 -16.52
N GLY A 230 -1.58 -17.59 -16.51
CA GLY A 230 -1.56 -16.67 -15.37
C GLY A 230 -0.59 -17.09 -14.26
N SER A 231 0.30 -18.03 -14.52
CA SER A 231 1.32 -18.50 -13.58
C SER A 231 2.72 -18.43 -14.16
N ARG A 232 3.67 -17.93 -13.36
CA ARG A 232 5.10 -17.94 -13.65
C ARG A 232 5.77 -18.92 -12.70
N VAL A 233 6.31 -20.01 -13.25
CA VAL A 233 6.98 -21.05 -12.46
C VAL A 233 8.48 -20.79 -12.43
N VAL A 234 9.05 -20.69 -11.23
CA VAL A 234 10.50 -20.57 -11.02
C VAL A 234 10.99 -21.64 -10.06
N ASN A 235 12.20 -22.13 -10.30
CA ASN A 235 12.83 -23.15 -9.48
C ASN A 235 14.07 -22.56 -8.82
N PHE A 236 14.18 -22.69 -7.50
CA PHE A 236 15.31 -22.16 -6.74
C PHE A 236 15.91 -23.21 -5.83
N ILE A 237 17.24 -23.21 -5.78
CA ILE A 237 17.97 -23.80 -4.67
C ILE A 237 18.29 -22.68 -3.67
N VAL A 238 17.87 -22.85 -2.43
CA VAL A 238 18.11 -21.90 -1.34
C VAL A 238 19.53 -22.09 -0.80
N ARG A 239 20.20 -20.98 -0.52
CA ARG A 239 21.55 -20.91 0.03
C ARG A 239 21.67 -19.82 1.08
N ILE A 240 22.63 -20.00 1.99
CA ILE A 240 23.06 -18.99 2.97
C ILE A 240 24.52 -18.66 2.68
N LYS A 241 24.83 -17.37 2.57
CA LYS A 241 26.21 -16.89 2.40
C LYS A 241 27.06 -17.32 3.59
N GLY A 242 28.20 -17.95 3.33
CA GLY A 242 29.14 -18.39 4.38
C GLY A 242 28.82 -19.75 5.03
N LEU A 243 27.70 -20.40 4.70
CA LEU A 243 27.42 -21.76 5.16
C LEU A 243 27.76 -22.79 4.07
N LEU A 244 28.74 -23.66 4.35
CA LEU A 244 29.04 -24.81 3.51
C LEU A 244 27.96 -25.90 3.69
N ILE A 245 27.68 -26.65 2.62
CA ILE A 245 26.65 -27.71 2.58
C ILE A 245 26.88 -28.78 3.66
N LEU A 246 28.13 -29.08 4.02
CA LEU A 246 28.47 -30.02 5.10
C LEU A 246 28.03 -29.53 6.49
N ASN A 247 28.16 -28.22 6.75
CA ASN A 247 27.72 -27.61 8.01
C ASN A 247 26.18 -27.57 8.10
N PHE A 248 25.50 -27.47 6.96
CA PHE A 248 24.05 -27.53 6.88
C PHE A 248 23.48 -28.89 7.28
N ALA A 249 24.10 -29.99 6.86
CA ALA A 249 23.65 -31.33 7.23
C ALA A 249 23.78 -31.58 8.75
N ASN A 250 24.89 -31.16 9.36
CA ASN A 250 25.09 -31.27 10.81
C ASN A 250 24.12 -30.39 11.62
N LYS A 251 23.83 -29.17 11.14
CA LYS A 251 22.87 -28.26 11.80
C LYS A 251 21.43 -28.78 11.72
N LEU A 252 21.05 -29.43 10.61
CA LEU A 252 19.75 -30.10 10.46
C LEU A 252 19.61 -31.30 11.41
N GLN A 253 20.68 -32.05 11.66
CA GLN A 253 20.67 -33.20 12.56
C GLN A 253 20.47 -32.78 14.03
N HIS A 254 21.15 -31.72 14.48
CA HIS A 254 20.96 -31.21 15.83
C HIS A 254 19.60 -30.56 16.09
N CYS A 255 18.97 -29.92 15.10
CA CYS A 255 17.60 -29.40 15.26
C CYS A 255 16.55 -30.52 15.38
N HIS A 256 16.82 -31.70 14.83
CA HIS A 256 15.91 -32.85 14.93
C HIS A 256 16.00 -33.57 16.29
N GLU A 257 17.15 -33.47 16.97
CA GLU A 257 17.39 -34.04 18.31
C GLU A 257 16.84 -33.16 19.43
N ALA A 258 16.67 -31.85 19.21
CA ALA A 258 16.17 -30.91 20.23
C ALA A 258 14.63 -30.93 20.42
N HIS A 259 13.91 -31.75 19.66
CA HIS A 259 12.44 -31.86 19.70
C HIS A 259 11.94 -33.26 20.16
N HIS A 260 12.80 -34.07 20.78
CA HIS A 260 12.44 -35.34 21.41
C HIS A 260 12.59 -35.29 22.93
#